data_AF-A0A5K0XA47-F1
#
_entry.id   AF-A0A5K0XA47-F1
#
_cell.length_a   1.000
_cell.length_b   1.000
_cell.length_c   1.000
_cell.angle_alpha   90.00
_cell.angle_beta   90.00
_cell.angle_gamma   90.00
#
_symmetry.space_group_name_H-M   'P 1'
#
loop_
_entity.id
_entity.type
_entity.pdbx_description
1 polymer ?
#
loop_
_entity_poly.entity_id
_entity_poly.type
_entity_poly.pdbx_seq_one_letter_code
_entity_poly.pdbx_strand_id
1 'polypeptide(L)' 'EKVTIPESKPFIFLRGNGKGKTTIIWNGSAAKEADSSSSATFTVLASNFIAWGVSFK' A
#
# COMPACT_ATOMS: atom_id res chain seq x y z
N GLU A 1 -2.08 -9.16 -0.22
CA GLU A 1 -3.18 -8.57 0.58
C GLU A 1 -3.39 -7.11 0.15
N LYS A 2 -4.58 -6.55 0.42
CA LYS A 2 -4.91 -5.16 0.15
C LYS A 2 -4.90 -4.38 1.46
N VAL A 3 -4.22 -3.24 1.52
CA VAL A 3 -3.98 -2.53 2.78
C VAL A 3 -4.34 -1.05 2.66
N THR A 4 -4.99 -0.52 3.69
CA THR A 4 -5.30 0.90 3.83
C THR A 4 -4.77 1.43 5.16
N ILE A 5 -3.93 2.46 5.11
CA ILE A 5 -3.56 3.25 6.30
C ILE A 5 -4.51 4.45 6.37
N PRO A 6 -5.43 4.49 7.35
CA PRO A 6 -6.40 5.57 7.49
C PRO A 6 -5.72 6.86 7.95
N GLU A 7 -6.36 8.00 7.67
CA GLU A 7 -5.88 9.34 8.04
C GLU A 7 -5.58 9.48 9.55
N SER A 8 -6.34 8.78 10.40
CA SER A 8 -6.18 8.78 11.86
C SER A 8 -4.89 8.12 12.37
N LYS A 9 -4.04 7.61 11.48
CA LYS A 9 -2.77 6.93 11.83
C LYS A 9 -1.56 7.60 11.15
N PRO A 10 -1.20 8.84 11.53
CA PRO A 10 -0.01 9.49 11.02
C PRO A 10 1.28 8.84 11.54
N PHE A 11 2.42 9.21 10.93
CA PHE A 11 3.77 8.81 11.38
C PHE A 11 4.04 7.29 11.35
N ILE A 12 3.44 6.58 10.40
CA ILE A 12 3.71 5.16 10.18
C ILE A 12 5.00 4.97 9.38
N PHE A 13 5.92 4.16 9.91
CA PHE A 13 7.09 3.66 9.22
C PHE A 13 6.92 2.18 8.86
N LEU A 14 6.85 1.89 7.56
CA LEU A 14 6.76 0.54 7.02
C LEU A 14 8.14 0.07 6.53
N ARG A 15 8.67 -1.01 7.14
CA ARG A 15 9.98 -1.57 6.80
C ARG A 15 9.86 -2.99 6.27
N GLY A 16 10.33 -3.22 5.04
CA GLY A 16 10.55 -4.55 4.49
C GLY A 16 12.01 -5.02 4.62
N ASN A 17 12.24 -6.30 4.36
CA ASN A 17 13.57 -6.93 4.39
C ASN A 17 14.38 -6.72 3.09
N GLY A 18 13.94 -5.82 2.22
CA GLY A 18 14.57 -5.46 0.95
C GLY A 18 13.57 -5.44 -0.20
N LYS A 19 13.72 -4.49 -1.13
CA LYS A 19 12.77 -4.23 -2.22
C LYS A 19 12.42 -5.48 -3.07
N GLY A 20 13.39 -6.37 -3.29
CA GLY A 20 13.18 -7.63 -4.02
C GLY A 20 12.79 -8.83 -3.15
N LYS A 21 12.77 -8.67 -1.82
CA LYS A 21 12.51 -9.75 -0.85
C LYS A 21 11.15 -9.63 -0.18
N THR A 22 10.68 -8.40 0.02
CA THR A 22 9.37 -8.11 0.61
C THR A 22 8.49 -7.43 -0.42
N THR A 23 7.34 -8.02 -0.71
CA THR A 23 6.37 -7.47 -1.66
C THR A 23 4.96 -7.63 -1.11
N ILE A 24 4.17 -6.56 -1.16
CA ILE A 24 2.72 -6.58 -0.93
C ILE A 24 2.05 -6.62 -2.31
N ILE A 25 1.24 -7.65 -2.56
CA ILE A 25 0.62 -7.91 -3.86
C ILE A 25 -0.91 -8.01 -3.71
N TRP A 26 -1.63 -7.33 -4.60
CA TRP A 26 -3.07 -7.50 -4.79
C TRP A 26 -3.41 -7.52 -6.28
N ASN A 27 -4.33 -8.39 -6.70
CA ASN A 27 -4.72 -8.52 -8.11
C ASN A 27 -5.97 -7.65 -8.42
N GLY A 28 -5.90 -6.37 -8.07
CA GLY A 28 -6.95 -5.39 -8.32
C GLY A 28 -6.83 -4.78 -9.70
N SER A 29 -7.97 -4.48 -10.33
CA SER A 29 -8.01 -3.64 -11.53
C SER A 29 -9.28 -2.81 -11.55
N ALA A 30 -9.24 -1.63 -12.17
CA ALA A 30 -10.42 -0.77 -12.29
C ALA A 30 -11.58 -1.43 -13.08
N ALA A 31 -11.32 -2.51 -13.82
CA ALA A 31 -12.36 -3.28 -14.50
C ALA A 31 -13.07 -4.28 -13.55
N LYS A 32 -12.40 -4.70 -12.47
CA LYS A 32 -12.94 -5.61 -11.46
C LYS A 32 -13.46 -4.87 -10.22
N GLU A 33 -12.96 -3.67 -9.99
CA GLU A 33 -13.27 -2.80 -8.86
C GLU A 33 -14.07 -1.59 -9.35
N ALA A 34 -14.63 -0.79 -8.44
CA ALA A 34 -15.49 0.33 -8.81
C ALA A 34 -14.73 1.45 -9.56
N ASP A 35 -13.45 1.65 -9.25
CA ASP A 35 -12.62 2.70 -9.83
C ASP A 35 -11.11 2.41 -9.68
N SER A 36 -10.27 3.28 -10.23
CA SER A 36 -8.82 3.15 -10.14
C SER A 36 -8.29 3.26 -8.70
N SER A 37 -8.94 4.04 -7.84
CA SER A 37 -8.50 4.26 -6.46
C SER A 37 -8.74 3.03 -5.58
N SER A 38 -9.91 2.41 -5.74
CA SER A 38 -10.30 1.16 -5.11
C SER A 38 -9.50 -0.02 -5.66
N SER A 39 -8.91 0.07 -6.86
CA SER A 39 -8.04 -0.99 -7.39
C SER A 39 -6.63 -1.03 -6.77
N ALA A 40 -6.22 -0.01 -6.01
CA ALA A 40 -4.88 0.07 -5.43
C ALA A 40 -4.58 -1.06 -4.43
N THR A 41 -3.38 -1.64 -4.53
CA THR A 41 -2.86 -2.63 -3.59
C THR A 41 -2.63 -2.04 -2.19
N PHE A 42 -2.16 -0.79 -2.13
CA PHE A 42 -1.76 -0.13 -0.91
C PHE A 42 -2.18 1.35 -0.95
N THR A 43 -3.06 1.74 -0.02
CA THR A 43 -3.58 3.11 0.07
C THR A 43 -3.12 3.76 1.35
N VAL A 44 -2.58 4.98 1.26
CA VAL A 44 -2.16 5.78 2.41
C VAL A 44 -2.91 7.10 2.40
N LEU A 45 -3.73 7.31 3.43
CA LEU A 45 -4.43 8.57 3.66
C LEU A 45 -3.79 9.36 4.83
N ALA A 46 -2.86 8.74 5.55
CA ALA A 46 -2.16 9.34 6.67
C ALA A 46 -1.03 10.28 6.25
N SER A 47 -0.81 11.33 7.04
CA SER A 47 0.35 12.21 6.90
C SER A 47 1.62 11.56 7.47
N ASN A 48 2.79 11.96 6.93
CA ASN A 48 4.11 11.54 7.40
C ASN A 48 4.38 10.02 7.32
N PHE A 49 3.87 9.37 6.28
CA PHE A 49 4.16 7.96 6.00
C PHE A 49 5.53 7.78 5.33
N ILE A 50 6.29 6.77 5.77
CA ILE A 50 7.55 6.37 5.16
C ILE A 50 7.52 4.87 4.90
N ALA A 51 7.86 4.46 3.67
CA ALA A 51 8.08 3.05 3.32
C ALA A 51 9.53 2.84 2.88
N TRP A 52 10.16 1.78 3.38
CA TRP A 52 11.53 1.43 3.00
C TRP A 52 11.72 -0.07 2.81
N GLY A 53 12.47 -0.45 1.78
CA GLY A 53 12.84 -1.84 1.54
C GLY A 53 11.66 -2.76 1.20
N VAL A 54 10.60 -2.25 0.58
CA VAL A 54 9.38 -2.99 0.19
C VAL A 54 8.96 -2.63 -1.24
N SER A 55 8.34 -3.59 -1.93
CA SER A 55 7.66 -3.35 -3.22
C SER A 55 6.15 -3.49 -3.08
N PHE A 56 5.41 -2.73 -3.87
CA PHE A 56 3.95 -2.84 -4.02
C PHE A 56 3.65 -3.26 -5.45
N LYS A 57 2.76 -4.24 -5.65
CA LYS A 57 2.35 -4.76 -6.96
C LYS A 57 0.87 -5.01 -7.05
#